data_AF-A0A937KTN1-F1
#
_entry.id   AF-A0A937KTN1-F1
#
_cell.length_a   1.000
_cell.length_b   1.000
_cell.length_c   1.000
_cell.angle_alpha   90.00
_cell.angle_beta   90.00
_cell.angle_gamma   90.00
#
_symmetry.space_group_name_H-M   'P 1'
#
loop_
_entity.id
_entity.type
_entity.pdbx_description
1 polymer ?
#
loop_
_entity_poly.entity_id
_entity_poly.type
_entity_poly.pdbx_seq_one_letter_code
_entity_poly.pdbx_strand_id
1 'polypeptide(L)' 'MGYDWLFSFEGMNCISENDQALIACPEIYDPVCGCDLVTYGNTCEARASGVRYFEKGACP' A
#
# COMPACT_ATOMS: atom_id res chain seq x y z
N MET A 1 -10.44 13.44 34.73
CA MET A 1 -11.25 12.61 33.82
C MET A 1 -10.75 12.87 32.40
N GLY A 2 -9.55 12.37 32.12
CA GLY A 2 -8.96 12.40 30.78
C GLY A 2 -9.34 11.09 30.12
N TYR A 3 -9.97 11.17 28.95
CA TYR A 3 -10.21 9.96 28.18
C TYR A 3 -8.86 9.47 27.65
N ASP A 4 -8.27 8.55 28.39
CA ASP A 4 -7.17 7.72 27.92
C ASP A 4 -7.74 6.75 26.89
N TRP A 5 -7.96 7.26 25.68
CA TRP A 5 -8.23 6.46 24.49
C TRP A 5 -6.90 6.15 23.81
N LEU A 6 -6.03 5.36 24.45
CA LEU A 6 -5.15 4.42 23.73
C LEU A 6 -5.99 3.32 23.01
N PHE A 7 -7.17 3.70 22.50
CA PHE A 7 -7.89 2.98 21.47
C PHE A 7 -7.09 3.15 20.20
N SER A 8 -6.73 2.03 19.60
CA SER A 8 -5.91 1.84 18.40
C SER A 8 -6.49 2.47 17.12
N PHE A 9 -6.79 3.77 17.12
CA PHE A 9 -7.28 4.55 15.98
C PHE A 9 -6.17 5.07 15.05
N GLU A 10 -5.00 4.44 15.00
CA GLU A 10 -4.22 4.42 13.76
C GLU A 10 -4.84 3.36 12.84
N GLY A 11 -6.08 3.63 12.41
CA GLY A 11 -6.81 2.77 11.49
C GLY A 11 -5.95 2.52 10.26
N MET A 12 -5.67 1.23 9.98
CA MET A 12 -4.98 0.67 8.81
C MET A 12 -4.68 1.72 7.73
N ASN A 13 -3.59 2.48 7.90
CA ASN A 13 -3.13 3.29 6.78
C ASN A 13 -2.57 2.31 5.76
N CYS A 14 -3.31 2.17 4.68
CA CYS A 14 -3.07 1.15 3.69
C CYS A 14 -1.93 1.57 2.73
N ILE A 15 -1.63 2.87 2.72
CA ILE A 15 -0.43 3.47 2.15
C ILE A 15 0.44 3.99 3.31
N SER A 16 1.76 3.90 3.19
CA SER A 16 2.67 4.70 3.99
C SER A 16 3.35 5.73 3.11
N GLU A 17 2.97 6.98 3.30
CA GLU A 17 3.52 8.12 2.57
C GLU A 17 5.02 8.34 2.85
N ASN A 18 5.53 7.82 3.98
CA ASN A 18 6.94 7.89 4.34
C ASN A 18 7.77 6.68 3.83
N ASP A 19 7.11 5.63 3.33
CA ASP A 19 7.78 4.44 2.79
C ASP A 19 7.92 4.48 1.25
N GLN A 20 7.58 5.61 0.62
CA GLN A 20 7.79 5.80 -0.81
C GLN A 20 9.29 5.83 -1.11
N ALA A 21 9.77 4.79 -1.77
CA ALA A 21 11.20 4.56 -2.00
C ALA A 21 11.50 4.43 -3.49
N LEU A 22 12.60 5.05 -3.93
CA LEU A 22 13.17 4.85 -5.26
C LEU A 22 13.81 3.47 -5.32
N ILE A 23 13.00 2.45 -5.59
CA ILE A 23 13.42 1.05 -5.73
C ILE A 23 13.44 0.70 -7.21
N ALA A 24 14.50 0.03 -7.66
CA ALA A 24 14.52 -0.58 -8.99
C ALA A 24 13.64 -1.84 -8.99
N CYS A 25 12.51 -1.79 -9.69
CA CYS A 25 11.62 -2.93 -9.86
C CYS A 25 11.86 -3.63 -11.21
N PRO A 26 11.68 -4.96 -11.27
CA PRO A 26 11.74 -5.68 -12.54
C PRO A 26 10.58 -5.22 -13.44
N GLU A 27 10.83 -5.14 -14.76
CA GLU A 27 9.80 -4.83 -15.77
C GLU A 27 8.93 -6.07 -16.10
N ILE A 28 8.44 -6.74 -15.06
CA ILE A 28 7.53 -7.88 -15.19
C ILE A 28 6.12 -7.39 -14.92
N TYR A 29 5.20 -7.67 -15.85
CA TYR A 29 3.78 -7.38 -15.67
C TYR A 29 3.10 -8.54 -14.92
N ASP A 30 2.78 -8.30 -13.65
CA ASP A 30 2.05 -9.21 -12.75
C ASP A 30 1.14 -8.36 -11.83
N PRO A 31 0.03 -7.83 -12.37
CA PRO A 31 -0.66 -6.69 -11.78
C PRO A 31 -1.25 -6.99 -10.40
N VAL A 32 -1.28 -5.96 -9.57
CA VAL A 32 -1.91 -6.00 -8.24
C VAL A 32 -2.78 -4.77 -8.02
N CYS A 33 -3.88 -4.95 -7.28
CA CYS A 33 -4.80 -3.90 -6.90
C CYS A 33 -4.48 -3.44 -5.49
N GLY A 34 -4.01 -2.21 -5.36
CA GLY A 34 -3.77 -1.58 -4.07
C GLY A 34 -5.06 -1.31 -3.31
N CYS A 35 -4.95 -1.19 -2.00
CA CYS A 35 -6.03 -0.75 -1.11
C CYS A 35 -6.58 0.65 -1.44
N ASP A 36 -5.81 1.44 -2.20
CA ASP A 36 -6.13 2.77 -2.71
C ASP A 36 -6.84 2.73 -4.06
N LEU A 37 -7.19 1.52 -4.53
CA LEU A 37 -7.84 1.27 -5.81
C LEU A 37 -6.97 1.64 -7.02
N VAL A 38 -5.66 1.68 -6.83
CA VAL A 38 -4.68 1.86 -7.92
C VAL A 38 -4.15 0.49 -8.35
N THR A 39 -4.11 0.28 -9.67
CA THR A 39 -3.44 -0.90 -10.23
C THR A 39 -1.96 -0.62 -10.40
N TYR A 40 -1.13 -1.47 -9.79
CA TYR A 40 0.33 -1.45 -9.97
C TYR A 40 0.74 -2.55 -10.94
N GLY A 41 1.80 -2.33 -11.73
CA GLY A 41 2.27 -3.29 -12.72
C GLY A 41 2.80 -4.57 -12.10
N ASN A 42 3.30 -4.49 -10.87
CA ASN A 42 3.66 -5.64 -10.05
C ASN A 42 3.71 -5.32 -8.55
N THR A 43 3.94 -6.36 -7.75
CA THR A 43 4.08 -6.26 -6.28
C THR A 43 5.25 -5.37 -5.83
N CYS A 44 6.32 -5.25 -6.63
CA CYS A 44 7.44 -4.37 -6.30
C CYS A 44 7.04 -2.90 -6.44
N GLU A 45 6.38 -2.54 -7.54
CA GLU A 45 5.90 -1.19 -7.80
C GLU A 45 4.86 -0.72 -6.76
N ALA A 46 3.96 -1.61 -6.34
CA ALA A 46 3.01 -1.33 -5.26
C ALA A 46 3.73 -0.97 -3.95
N ARG A 47 4.73 -1.76 -3.56
CA ARG A 47 5.52 -1.51 -2.34
C ARG A 47 6.38 -0.27 -2.45
N ALA A 48 7.00 -0.03 -3.61
CA ALA A 48 7.79 1.18 -3.86
C ALA A 48 6.95 2.45 -3.74
N SER A 49 5.64 2.34 -4.06
CA SER A 49 4.66 3.42 -3.91
C SER A 49 4.12 3.57 -2.48
N GLY A 50 4.61 2.77 -1.53
CA GLY A 50 4.20 2.79 -0.12
C GLY A 50 2.95 1.96 0.19
N VAL A 51 2.40 1.20 -0.77
CA VAL A 51 1.19 0.39 -0.54
C VAL A 51 1.53 -0.86 0.27
N ARG A 52 0.88 -1.00 1.43
CA ARG A 52 1.08 -2.11 2.36
C ARG A 52 0.14 -3.29 2.11
N TYR A 53 -1.04 -3.03 1.57
CA TYR A 53 -2.05 -4.03 1.29
C TYR A 53 -2.49 -3.95 -0.17
N PHE A 54 -2.41 -5.09 -0.85
CA PHE A 54 -2.83 -5.24 -2.24
C PHE A 54 -3.27 -6.68 -2.51
N GLU A 55 -4.17 -6.85 -3.46
CA GLU A 55 -4.62 -8.15 -3.95
C GLU A 55 -4.07 -8.44 -5.34
N LYS A 56 -4.06 -9.72 -5.74
CA LYS A 56 -3.62 -10.12 -7.09
C LYS A 56 -4.64 -9.71 -8.14
N GLY A 57 -4.14 -9.26 -9.29
CA GLY A 57 -4.95 -8.78 -10.41
C GLY A 57 -5.11 -7.27 -10.42
N ALA A 58 -5.55 -6.73 -11.54
CA ALA A 58 -5.89 -5.32 -11.65
C ALA A 58 -7.17 -4.99 -10.85
N CYS A 59 -7.30 -3.72 -10.47
CA CYS A 59 -8.54 -3.25 -9.84
C CYS A 59 -9.73 -3.31 -10.82
N PRO A 60 -10.97 -3.43 -10.31
CA PRO A 60 -12.19 -3.42 -11.12
C PRO A 60 -12.39 -2.16 -11.97
#